data_AF-A0A7G5ZBL2-F1
#
_entry.id   AF-A0A7G5ZBL2-F1
#
_cell.length_a   1.000
_cell.length_b   1.000
_cell.length_c   1.000
_cell.angle_alpha   90.00
_cell.angle_beta   90.00
_cell.angle_gamma   90.00
#
_symmetry.space_group_name_H-M   'P 1'
#
loop_
_entity.id
_entity.type
_entity.pdbx_description
1 polymer ?
#
loop_
_entity_poly.entity_id
_entity_poly.type
_entity_poly.pdbx_seq_one_letter_code
_entity_poly.pdbx_strand_id
1 'polypeptide(L)'
;MSFRHACPGIAGALFLLTAMAAPADPFRDHDGQLPPPSQYSGPSFRLSHAYPSGLPAPRMPWRTAIGNVPISTGNAAAYTQALKDSIARDMVALLANDGDWDAGSRGWYHDPWLGSQREAIHGMLVGLEQVDNALFPKSGLAKPFTTYVVTYYNRIGAQTLGRIWRDPQAPQLGGGATQYADGSVTVKLAFTTAGPQAWPAMRGALSWPIMMAANATTGHFGRPTLAPAYLMQADIVVKDSQSAPQTGWVFTTLVYDRDTRPGSRGVWDQMVPLGAQWGNDPQVDSAANAGAALLETWVNPQAPLYALETLGWGGRLSGPNDHGVNDISVAAEGKRTLTRRAGNSSCLSCHGASQWNAAHPGKGMASFMMPLVGPGRGPAQGRRALSRFACARLGGLAALVPEPARHRADGPRQHPGRLRPGADLPRAAGLARGQERQGACAAEAGRGRDGGAAGVMLEMAKKRRPAGRLPLCAKRISAI
;
A
#
# COMPACT_ATOMS: atom_id res chain seq x y z
N MET A 1 46.19 -35.82 -63.54
CA MET A 1 45.13 -36.75 -63.06
C MET A 1 44.17 -35.96 -62.18
N SER A 2 42.87 -36.26 -62.20
CA SER A 2 41.86 -35.56 -61.38
C SER A 2 41.27 -36.52 -60.36
N PHE A 3 41.45 -36.23 -59.07
CA PHE A 3 40.79 -36.97 -57.99
C PHE A 3 39.50 -36.24 -57.60
N ARG A 4 38.36 -36.90 -57.84
CA ARG A 4 37.10 -36.57 -57.18
C ARG A 4 37.08 -37.25 -55.81
N HIS A 5 36.66 -36.53 -54.78
CA HIS A 5 36.24 -37.13 -53.51
C HIS A 5 34.77 -36.80 -53.28
N ALA A 6 33.96 -37.82 -53.08
CA ALA A 6 32.53 -37.68 -52.81
C ALA A 6 32.33 -37.47 -51.30
N CYS A 7 31.49 -36.52 -50.93
CA CYS A 7 31.08 -36.30 -49.54
C CYS A 7 29.73 -36.99 -49.30
N PRO A 8 29.62 -37.95 -48.35
CA PRO A 8 28.36 -38.62 -48.07
C PRO A 8 27.42 -37.70 -47.27
N GLY A 9 26.25 -37.40 -47.84
CA GLY A 9 25.24 -36.60 -47.16
C GLY A 9 24.54 -37.36 -46.03
N ILE A 10 24.91 -37.09 -44.77
CA ILE A 10 24.19 -37.61 -43.60
C ILE A 10 22.92 -36.77 -43.40
N ALA A 11 21.77 -37.32 -43.80
CA ALA A 11 20.46 -36.71 -43.56
C ALA A 11 20.04 -36.89 -42.08
N GLY A 12 20.58 -36.05 -41.20
CA GLY A 12 20.22 -36.03 -39.78
C GLY A 12 18.78 -35.56 -39.57
N ALA A 13 17.88 -36.48 -39.20
CA ALA A 13 16.50 -36.17 -38.86
C ALA A 13 16.44 -35.36 -37.55
N LEU A 14 16.28 -34.04 -37.68
CA LEU A 14 16.25 -33.12 -36.54
C LEU A 14 14.91 -33.21 -35.80
N PHE A 15 14.80 -34.14 -34.85
CA PHE A 15 13.66 -34.23 -33.95
C PHE A 15 13.59 -32.98 -33.05
N LEU A 16 12.76 -32.01 -33.48
CA LEU A 16 12.36 -30.87 -32.67
C LEU A 16 11.46 -31.34 -31.52
N LEU A 17 12.10 -31.78 -30.44
CA LEU A 17 11.48 -31.94 -29.13
C LEU A 17 11.03 -30.57 -28.63
N THR A 18 9.81 -30.17 -29.01
CA THR A 18 9.11 -29.05 -28.37
C THR A 18 8.83 -29.44 -26.93
N ALA A 19 9.73 -29.04 -26.03
CA ALA A 19 9.53 -29.16 -24.60
C ALA A 19 8.29 -28.35 -24.21
N MET A 20 7.16 -29.05 -24.04
CA MET A 20 5.94 -28.48 -23.49
C MET A 20 6.29 -27.97 -22.09
N ALA A 21 6.29 -26.65 -21.91
CA ALA A 21 6.51 -26.06 -20.60
C ALA A 21 5.47 -26.63 -19.63
N ALA A 22 5.93 -27.18 -18.50
CA ALA A 22 5.03 -27.68 -17.47
C ALA A 22 4.05 -26.57 -17.06
N PRO A 23 2.74 -26.88 -16.89
CA PRO A 23 1.76 -25.89 -16.49
C PRO A 23 2.20 -25.26 -15.16
N ALA A 24 2.20 -23.93 -15.11
CA ALA A 24 2.67 -23.19 -13.96
C ALA A 24 1.80 -23.50 -12.74
N ASP A 25 2.45 -23.93 -11.64
CA ASP A 25 1.79 -24.35 -10.41
C ASP A 25 1.23 -23.13 -9.65
N PRO A 26 -0.09 -23.01 -9.49
CA PRO A 26 -0.73 -21.92 -8.77
C PRO A 26 -0.56 -22.01 -7.25
N PHE A 27 -0.24 -23.18 -6.70
CA PHE A 27 -0.12 -23.40 -5.25
C PHE A 27 1.33 -23.58 -4.79
N ARG A 28 2.29 -23.35 -5.69
CA ARG A 28 3.72 -23.31 -5.39
C ARG A 28 4.02 -22.40 -4.19
N ASP A 29 4.75 -22.95 -3.21
CA ASP A 29 5.10 -22.24 -1.99
C ASP A 29 5.98 -21.01 -2.27
N HIS A 30 7.16 -21.23 -2.88
CA HIS A 30 8.20 -20.20 -3.06
C HIS A 30 9.13 -20.48 -4.27
N ASP A 31 10.03 -19.53 -4.57
CA ASP A 31 10.86 -19.45 -5.78
C ASP A 31 11.92 -20.56 -5.93
N GLY A 32 12.11 -21.39 -4.91
CA GLY A 32 13.11 -22.45 -4.84
C GLY A 32 14.54 -21.98 -4.51
N GLN A 33 14.79 -20.68 -4.32
CA GLN A 33 16.12 -20.14 -4.00
C GLN A 33 16.41 -20.27 -2.50
N LEU A 34 16.61 -21.50 -2.05
CA LEU A 34 16.94 -21.80 -0.66
C LEU A 34 18.35 -21.31 -0.30
N PRO A 35 18.56 -20.81 0.94
CA PRO A 35 19.89 -20.58 1.48
C PRO A 35 20.66 -21.90 1.64
N PRO A 36 22.02 -21.88 1.66
CA PRO A 36 22.81 -23.02 2.07
C PRO A 36 22.45 -23.46 3.51
N PRO A 37 22.36 -24.77 3.83
CA PRO A 37 22.06 -25.25 5.18
C PRO A 37 23.04 -24.79 6.28
N SER A 38 24.24 -24.35 5.89
CA SER A 38 25.25 -23.75 6.78
C SER A 38 25.01 -22.26 7.10
N GLN A 39 24.06 -21.62 6.41
CA GLN A 39 23.64 -20.23 6.64
C GLN A 39 22.25 -20.15 7.28
N TYR A 40 21.36 -21.08 6.95
CA TYR A 40 20.02 -21.18 7.54
C TYR A 40 19.51 -22.63 7.49
N SER A 41 18.96 -23.12 8.60
CA SER A 41 18.45 -24.48 8.76
C SER A 41 17.05 -24.55 9.41
N GLY A 42 16.34 -23.41 9.46
CA GLY A 42 14.96 -23.33 9.93
C GLY A 42 13.94 -23.75 8.86
N PRO A 43 12.62 -23.61 9.14
CA PRO A 43 11.57 -23.94 8.19
C PRO A 43 11.61 -23.04 6.95
N SER A 44 11.18 -23.58 5.81
CA SER A 44 10.85 -22.79 4.62
C SER A 44 9.38 -22.38 4.64
N PHE A 45 9.02 -21.33 3.91
CA PHE A 45 7.63 -20.90 3.80
C PHE A 45 6.75 -21.99 3.19
N ARG A 46 5.51 -22.10 3.70
CA ARG A 46 4.49 -23.01 3.18
C ARG A 46 3.16 -22.28 2.96
N LEU A 47 2.56 -22.48 1.79
CA LEU A 47 1.37 -21.82 1.36
C LEU A 47 0.12 -22.39 2.03
N SER A 48 -0.49 -21.63 2.93
CA SER A 48 -1.87 -21.87 3.35
C SER A 48 -2.85 -21.46 2.24
N HIS A 49 -3.31 -22.44 1.46
CA HIS A 49 -4.27 -22.28 0.35
C HIS A 49 -5.55 -23.15 0.50
N ALA A 50 -5.76 -23.79 1.66
CA ALA A 50 -6.89 -24.69 1.90
C ALA A 50 -8.19 -23.90 2.23
N TYR A 51 -8.63 -23.07 1.28
CA TYR A 51 -9.65 -22.04 1.50
C TYR A 51 -11.00 -22.62 1.97
N PRO A 52 -11.58 -22.11 3.08
CA PRO A 52 -12.87 -22.56 3.57
C PRO A 52 -14.03 -21.99 2.75
N SER A 53 -15.24 -22.51 2.95
CA SER A 53 -16.48 -21.94 2.41
C SER A 53 -17.65 -22.13 3.38
N GLY A 54 -18.75 -21.40 3.16
CA GLY A 54 -19.98 -21.47 3.96
C GLY A 54 -19.88 -20.91 5.39
N LEU A 55 -18.80 -20.20 5.75
CA LEU A 55 -18.64 -19.63 7.09
C LEU A 55 -19.53 -18.38 7.26
N PRO A 56 -20.25 -18.24 8.38
CA PRO A 56 -21.01 -17.04 8.71
C PRO A 56 -20.08 -15.85 9.04
N ALA A 57 -20.65 -14.64 9.05
CA ALA A 57 -19.93 -13.45 9.53
C ALA A 57 -19.48 -13.65 11.00
N PRO A 58 -18.24 -13.28 11.36
CA PRO A 58 -17.70 -13.47 12.69
C PRO A 58 -18.19 -12.39 13.66
N ARG A 59 -17.94 -12.56 14.97
CA ARG A 59 -18.01 -11.43 15.90
C ARG A 59 -16.92 -10.42 15.53
N MET A 60 -17.32 -9.16 15.37
CA MET A 60 -16.45 -8.04 14.99
C MET A 60 -16.25 -7.10 16.21
N PRO A 61 -15.27 -7.36 17.09
CA PRO A 61 -15.12 -6.63 18.35
C PRO A 61 -14.84 -5.13 18.18
N TRP A 62 -14.23 -4.74 17.06
CA TRP A 62 -13.99 -3.34 16.69
C TRP A 62 -15.29 -2.54 16.51
N ARG A 63 -16.39 -3.16 16.06
CA ARG A 63 -17.73 -2.52 16.07
C ARG A 63 -18.19 -2.24 17.50
N THR A 64 -18.06 -3.22 18.38
CA THR A 64 -18.45 -3.11 19.79
C THR A 64 -17.64 -2.02 20.51
N ALA A 65 -16.35 -1.88 20.19
CA ALA A 65 -15.46 -0.86 20.76
C ALA A 65 -15.88 0.58 20.42
N ILE A 66 -16.62 0.80 19.33
CA ILE A 66 -17.23 2.09 18.99
C ILE A 66 -18.74 2.12 19.23
N GLY A 67 -19.28 1.26 20.09
CA GLY A 67 -20.72 1.24 20.41
C GLY A 67 -21.64 0.79 19.26
N ASN A 68 -21.08 0.13 18.24
CA ASN A 68 -21.75 -0.33 17.02
C ASN A 68 -22.30 0.79 16.10
N VAL A 69 -21.87 2.04 16.28
CA VAL A 69 -22.17 3.17 15.38
C VAL A 69 -21.19 3.22 14.18
N PRO A 70 -21.41 4.08 13.16
CA PRO A 70 -20.42 4.33 12.12
C PRO A 70 -19.07 4.83 12.65
N ILE A 71 -17.98 4.51 11.94
CA ILE A 71 -16.65 5.03 12.27
C ILE A 71 -16.56 6.53 11.94
N SER A 72 -15.90 7.28 12.81
CA SER A 72 -15.71 8.73 12.73
C SER A 72 -14.34 9.11 13.32
N THR A 73 -13.83 10.29 13.04
CA THR A 73 -12.55 10.77 13.59
C THR A 73 -12.52 10.80 15.13
N GLY A 74 -13.69 10.91 15.79
CA GLY A 74 -13.82 10.85 17.25
C GLY A 74 -13.81 9.43 17.85
N ASN A 75 -14.01 8.37 17.06
CA ASN A 75 -14.02 6.97 17.55
C ASN A 75 -13.02 6.03 16.84
N ALA A 76 -12.39 6.47 15.75
CA ALA A 76 -11.48 5.67 14.94
C ALA A 76 -10.26 5.14 15.70
N ALA A 77 -9.78 5.84 16.73
CA ALA A 77 -8.72 5.36 17.61
C ALA A 77 -9.13 4.08 18.37
N ALA A 78 -10.34 4.04 18.92
CA ALA A 78 -10.87 2.88 19.63
C ALA A 78 -11.17 1.70 18.67
N TYR A 79 -11.70 2.00 17.47
CA TYR A 79 -11.87 1.01 16.40
C TYR A 79 -10.52 0.35 16.03
N THR A 80 -9.52 1.19 15.77
CA THR A 80 -8.16 0.78 15.36
C THR A 80 -7.49 -0.08 16.44
N GLN A 81 -7.55 0.34 17.70
CA GLN A 81 -6.97 -0.41 18.80
C GLN A 81 -7.67 -1.76 19.00
N ALA A 82 -9.00 -1.79 18.97
CA ALA A 82 -9.75 -3.05 19.07
C ALA A 82 -9.53 -3.99 17.87
N LEU A 83 -9.29 -3.46 16.66
CA LEU A 83 -8.88 -4.23 15.50
C LEU A 83 -7.48 -4.83 15.68
N LYS A 84 -6.49 -4.03 16.10
CA LYS A 84 -5.14 -4.48 16.48
C LYS A 84 -5.19 -5.59 17.54
N ASP A 85 -6.00 -5.41 18.57
CA ASP A 85 -6.13 -6.38 19.67
C ASP A 85 -6.83 -7.68 19.23
N SER A 86 -7.80 -7.60 18.31
CA SER A 86 -8.54 -8.77 17.82
C SER A 86 -7.67 -9.80 17.08
N ILE A 87 -6.57 -9.36 16.45
CA ILE A 87 -5.61 -10.22 15.75
C ILE A 87 -4.34 -10.49 16.58
N ALA A 88 -4.17 -9.82 17.73
CA ALA A 88 -2.92 -9.78 18.47
C ALA A 88 -2.38 -11.15 18.86
N ARG A 89 -3.23 -12.11 19.24
CA ARG A 89 -2.81 -13.48 19.60
C ARG A 89 -1.97 -14.14 18.51
N ASP A 90 -2.42 -14.01 17.26
CA ASP A 90 -1.78 -14.69 16.13
C ASP A 90 -0.64 -13.84 15.58
N MET A 91 -0.77 -12.51 15.55
CA MET A 91 0.34 -11.64 15.13
C MET A 91 1.52 -11.72 16.10
N VAL A 92 1.29 -11.84 17.41
CA VAL A 92 2.38 -12.08 18.39
C VAL A 92 3.07 -13.42 18.16
N ALA A 93 2.30 -14.49 17.92
CA ALA A 93 2.87 -15.81 17.66
C ALA A 93 3.65 -15.87 16.33
N LEU A 94 3.16 -15.19 15.29
CA LEU A 94 3.86 -15.01 14.03
C LEU A 94 5.16 -14.23 14.23
N LEU A 95 5.10 -13.08 14.90
CA LEU A 95 6.25 -12.17 15.06
C LEU A 95 7.33 -12.70 16.01
N ALA A 96 6.98 -13.56 16.97
CA ALA A 96 7.96 -14.29 17.79
C ALA A 96 8.76 -15.31 16.96
N ASN A 97 8.07 -16.05 16.08
CA ASN A 97 8.65 -17.00 15.11
C ASN A 97 9.61 -18.05 15.71
N ASP A 98 9.19 -18.74 16.78
CA ASP A 98 9.96 -19.84 17.40
C ASP A 98 10.03 -21.13 16.54
N GLY A 99 9.61 -21.07 15.27
CA GLY A 99 9.56 -22.20 14.32
C GLY A 99 8.17 -22.81 14.10
N ASP A 100 7.27 -22.69 15.09
CA ASP A 100 5.94 -23.34 15.10
C ASP A 100 4.81 -22.54 14.40
N TRP A 101 5.14 -21.63 13.47
CA TRP A 101 4.12 -20.86 12.73
C TRP A 101 3.57 -21.64 11.53
N ASP A 102 2.43 -22.30 11.72
CA ASP A 102 1.56 -22.74 10.62
C ASP A 102 0.34 -21.80 10.47
N ALA A 103 0.26 -21.12 9.33
CA ALA A 103 -0.80 -20.14 9.05
C ALA A 103 -2.18 -20.80 8.94
N GLY A 104 -2.28 -21.95 8.25
CA GLY A 104 -3.56 -22.61 7.96
C GLY A 104 -4.24 -23.16 9.21
N SER A 105 -3.45 -23.76 10.10
CA SER A 105 -3.86 -24.25 11.42
C SER A 105 -4.37 -23.12 12.32
N ARG A 106 -3.87 -21.90 12.13
CA ARG A 106 -4.34 -20.67 12.81
C ARG A 106 -5.46 -19.95 12.06
N GLY A 107 -5.90 -20.46 10.90
CA GLY A 107 -7.00 -19.89 10.11
C GLY A 107 -6.61 -18.68 9.25
N TRP A 108 -5.33 -18.57 8.90
CA TRP A 108 -4.77 -17.56 8.00
C TRP A 108 -4.33 -18.20 6.68
N TYR A 109 -4.54 -17.49 5.58
CA TYR A 109 -4.37 -17.96 4.19
C TYR A 109 -3.66 -16.92 3.35
N HIS A 110 -3.14 -17.29 2.18
CA HIS A 110 -2.47 -16.37 1.25
C HIS A 110 -2.97 -16.57 -0.19
N ASP A 111 -2.65 -15.62 -1.08
CA ASP A 111 -2.99 -15.73 -2.50
C ASP A 111 -2.21 -16.86 -3.21
N PRO A 112 -2.82 -17.52 -4.22
CA PRO A 112 -2.11 -18.42 -5.13
C PRO A 112 -1.25 -17.60 -6.12
N TRP A 113 -0.65 -18.28 -7.11
CA TRP A 113 0.07 -17.72 -8.26
C TRP A 113 1.35 -16.91 -7.98
N LEU A 114 1.63 -16.53 -6.74
CA LEU A 114 2.78 -15.72 -6.36
C LEU A 114 4.04 -16.54 -6.02
N GLY A 115 3.97 -17.88 -6.06
CA GLY A 115 5.07 -18.78 -5.69
C GLY A 115 6.39 -18.57 -6.45
N SER A 116 6.36 -18.08 -7.69
CA SER A 116 7.58 -17.75 -8.46
C SER A 116 8.28 -16.46 -8.02
N GLN A 117 7.64 -15.65 -7.18
CA GLN A 117 8.12 -14.35 -6.70
C GLN A 117 8.38 -14.33 -5.19
N ARG A 118 7.84 -15.31 -4.45
CA ARG A 118 8.02 -15.45 -2.99
C ARG A 118 9.41 -15.94 -2.65
N GLU A 119 10.10 -15.24 -1.75
CA GLU A 119 11.35 -15.72 -1.18
C GLU A 119 11.12 -16.90 -0.22
N ALA A 120 12.16 -17.72 -0.03
CA ALA A 120 12.02 -19.07 0.47
C ALA A 120 11.71 -19.24 1.97
N ILE A 121 11.93 -18.22 2.80
CA ILE A 121 11.92 -18.40 4.27
C ILE A 121 10.59 -17.97 4.88
N HIS A 122 10.12 -16.77 4.57
CA HIS A 122 8.90 -16.19 5.12
C HIS A 122 7.79 -15.98 4.06
N GLY A 123 8.07 -16.30 2.79
CA GLY A 123 7.12 -16.17 1.69
C GLY A 123 6.89 -14.72 1.27
N MET A 124 7.87 -13.85 1.54
CA MET A 124 7.77 -12.43 1.21
C MET A 124 7.93 -12.16 -0.28
N LEU A 125 7.27 -11.10 -0.73
CA LEU A 125 7.41 -10.52 -2.06
C LEU A 125 8.18 -9.20 -1.95
N VAL A 126 8.91 -8.80 -2.99
CA VAL A 126 9.37 -7.40 -3.08
C VAL A 126 8.13 -6.52 -3.24
N GLY A 127 7.87 -5.65 -2.26
CA GLY A 127 6.78 -4.68 -2.31
C GLY A 127 7.13 -3.47 -3.17
N LEU A 128 8.33 -2.93 -2.96
CA LEU A 128 8.92 -1.84 -3.71
C LEU A 128 10.43 -2.07 -3.83
N GLU A 129 10.96 -2.11 -5.06
CA GLU A 129 12.38 -2.35 -5.31
C GLU A 129 13.28 -1.25 -4.72
N GLN A 130 12.86 0.02 -4.85
CA GLN A 130 13.58 1.17 -4.34
C GLN A 130 12.62 2.29 -3.88
N VAL A 131 12.73 2.65 -2.62
CA VAL A 131 12.15 3.84 -1.98
C VAL A 131 13.28 4.83 -1.74
N ASP A 132 13.20 6.03 -2.31
CA ASP A 132 14.28 7.04 -2.24
C ASP A 132 14.36 7.70 -0.86
N ASN A 133 15.58 7.91 -0.33
CA ASN A 133 15.75 8.53 0.98
C ASN A 133 15.35 10.02 1.04
N ALA A 134 15.29 10.71 -0.11
CA ALA A 134 14.70 12.04 -0.21
C ALA A 134 13.20 12.07 0.15
N LEU A 135 12.52 10.93 0.20
CA LEU A 135 11.14 10.86 0.69
C LEU A 135 11.05 10.97 2.22
N PHE A 136 12.12 10.73 2.98
CA PHE A 136 12.14 10.75 4.46
C PHE A 136 13.20 11.70 5.07
N PRO A 137 13.20 12.99 4.70
CA PRO A 137 14.26 13.93 5.08
C PRO A 137 14.30 14.29 6.58
N LYS A 138 13.23 14.05 7.36
CA LYS A 138 13.17 14.42 8.78
C LYS A 138 13.52 13.28 9.73
N SER A 139 13.35 12.03 9.31
CA SER A 139 13.61 10.83 10.14
C SER A 139 15.02 10.23 9.99
N GLY A 140 15.88 10.86 9.19
CA GLY A 140 17.32 10.53 9.12
C GLY A 140 17.64 9.28 8.32
N LEU A 141 16.84 8.95 7.31
CA LEU A 141 17.13 7.88 6.36
C LEU A 141 18.33 8.27 5.47
N ALA A 142 19.42 7.50 5.56
CA ALA A 142 20.70 7.83 4.93
C ALA A 142 20.91 7.20 3.54
N LYS A 143 20.07 6.24 3.14
CA LYS A 143 20.13 5.52 1.86
C LYS A 143 18.74 5.05 1.41
N PRO A 144 18.52 4.80 0.11
CA PRO A 144 17.31 4.15 -0.35
C PRO A 144 17.10 2.75 0.27
N PHE A 145 15.88 2.23 0.21
CA PHE A 145 15.55 0.88 0.69
C PHE A 145 14.59 0.12 -0.21
N THR A 146 14.64 -1.20 -0.12
CA THR A 146 13.65 -2.12 -0.70
C THR A 146 12.65 -2.48 0.39
N THR A 147 11.37 -2.63 0.06
CA THR A 147 10.38 -3.25 0.98
C THR A 147 10.11 -4.70 0.63
N TYR A 148 9.89 -5.50 1.66
CA TYR A 148 9.44 -6.88 1.55
C TYR A 148 8.12 -7.06 2.29
N VAL A 149 7.14 -7.71 1.66
CA VAL A 149 5.77 -7.80 2.17
C VAL A 149 5.24 -9.23 2.16
N VAL A 150 4.43 -9.58 3.15
CA VAL A 150 3.67 -10.84 3.20
C VAL A 150 2.24 -10.57 3.66
N THR A 151 1.27 -11.17 2.97
CA THR A 151 -0.17 -10.91 3.13
C THR A 151 -0.90 -12.14 3.64
N TYR A 152 -1.65 -11.98 4.72
CA TYR A 152 -2.48 -13.01 5.35
C TYR A 152 -3.96 -12.62 5.32
N TYR A 153 -4.82 -13.53 4.88
CA TYR A 153 -6.28 -13.39 4.87
C TYR A 153 -6.86 -14.28 5.96
N ASN A 154 -7.75 -13.73 6.80
CA ASN A 154 -8.46 -14.54 7.78
C ASN A 154 -9.42 -15.54 7.10
N ARG A 155 -9.91 -16.53 7.85
CA ARG A 155 -10.88 -17.55 7.38
C ARG A 155 -12.05 -16.98 6.55
N ILE A 156 -12.52 -15.76 6.84
CA ILE A 156 -13.66 -15.14 6.17
C ILE A 156 -13.26 -14.56 4.81
N GLY A 157 -12.14 -13.82 4.75
CA GLY A 157 -11.59 -13.31 3.49
C GLY A 157 -11.12 -14.43 2.57
N ALA A 158 -10.56 -15.49 3.14
CA ALA A 158 -10.17 -16.70 2.42
C ALA A 158 -11.33 -17.39 1.67
N GLN A 159 -12.59 -17.25 2.12
CA GLN A 159 -13.75 -17.72 1.36
C GLN A 159 -13.92 -17.02 0.01
N THR A 160 -13.41 -15.79 -0.13
CA THR A 160 -13.42 -15.06 -1.39
C THR A 160 -12.32 -15.58 -2.31
N LEU A 161 -11.13 -15.84 -1.78
CA LEU A 161 -10.04 -16.51 -2.50
C LEU A 161 -10.49 -17.88 -3.02
N GLY A 162 -11.13 -18.71 -2.18
CA GLY A 162 -11.69 -20.02 -2.57
C GLY A 162 -12.93 -19.97 -3.47
N ARG A 163 -13.55 -18.79 -3.66
CA ARG A 163 -14.59 -18.57 -4.67
C ARG A 163 -14.02 -18.15 -6.02
N ILE A 164 -12.99 -17.29 -6.02
CA ILE A 164 -12.27 -16.86 -7.23
C ILE A 164 -11.46 -18.02 -7.79
N TRP A 165 -10.54 -18.58 -7.00
CA TRP A 165 -9.53 -19.56 -7.41
C TRP A 165 -10.00 -21.02 -7.23
N ARG A 166 -11.31 -21.28 -7.35
CA ARG A 166 -11.87 -22.64 -7.29
C ARG A 166 -11.30 -23.52 -8.41
N ASP A 167 -11.27 -22.97 -9.61
CA ASP A 167 -10.33 -23.38 -10.64
C ASP A 167 -9.25 -22.29 -10.68
N PRO A 168 -7.98 -22.59 -10.36
CA PRO A 168 -6.92 -21.59 -10.38
C PRO A 168 -6.52 -21.16 -11.80
N GLN A 169 -6.80 -21.98 -12.83
CA GLN A 169 -6.54 -21.68 -14.24
C GLN A 169 -7.71 -20.92 -14.89
N ALA A 170 -8.93 -21.05 -14.36
CA ALA A 170 -10.13 -20.35 -14.80
C ALA A 170 -10.80 -19.55 -13.65
N PRO A 171 -10.19 -18.44 -13.18
CA PRO A 171 -10.67 -17.69 -12.02
C PRO A 171 -12.07 -17.09 -12.21
N GLN A 172 -12.95 -17.34 -11.25
CA GLN A 172 -14.32 -16.84 -11.25
C GLN A 172 -14.38 -15.38 -10.78
N LEU A 173 -14.51 -14.45 -11.74
CA LEU A 173 -14.64 -13.01 -11.45
C LEU A 173 -16.09 -12.52 -11.38
N GLY A 174 -17.03 -13.24 -12.00
CA GLY A 174 -18.45 -12.88 -12.09
C GLY A 174 -19.30 -13.36 -10.91
N GLY A 175 -20.59 -12.97 -10.91
CA GLY A 175 -21.59 -13.49 -9.96
C GLY A 175 -21.34 -13.12 -8.49
N GLY A 176 -20.58 -12.05 -8.23
CA GLY A 176 -20.23 -11.63 -6.87
C GLY A 176 -19.14 -12.49 -6.19
N ALA A 177 -18.45 -13.37 -6.92
CA ALA A 177 -17.38 -14.19 -6.35
C ALA A 177 -16.21 -13.37 -5.77
N THR A 178 -15.96 -12.18 -6.32
CA THR A 178 -14.97 -11.19 -5.85
C THR A 178 -15.42 -10.38 -4.64
N GLN A 179 -16.68 -10.51 -4.18
CA GLN A 179 -17.21 -9.72 -3.08
C GLN A 179 -16.91 -10.38 -1.73
N TYR A 180 -16.06 -9.70 -0.96
CA TYR A 180 -15.69 -10.07 0.40
C TYR A 180 -16.87 -9.91 1.37
N ALA A 181 -17.05 -10.89 2.25
CA ALA A 181 -18.08 -10.88 3.29
C ALA A 181 -17.64 -10.01 4.49
N ASP A 182 -18.59 -9.40 5.19
CA ASP A 182 -18.31 -8.63 6.41
C ASP A 182 -17.56 -9.47 7.45
N GLY A 183 -16.53 -8.87 8.06
CA GLY A 183 -15.58 -9.57 8.93
C GLY A 183 -14.45 -10.30 8.19
N SER A 184 -14.35 -10.16 6.86
CA SER A 184 -13.09 -10.42 6.15
C SER A 184 -12.02 -9.46 6.67
N VAL A 185 -10.87 -10.00 7.08
CA VAL A 185 -9.69 -9.23 7.50
C VAL A 185 -8.49 -9.70 6.71
N THR A 186 -7.77 -8.76 6.11
CA THR A 186 -6.47 -8.97 5.47
C THR A 186 -5.41 -8.21 6.26
N VAL A 187 -4.28 -8.85 6.54
CA VAL A 187 -3.12 -8.26 7.21
C VAL A 187 -1.93 -8.31 6.26
N LYS A 188 -1.28 -7.18 5.97
CA LYS A 188 -0.03 -7.11 5.20
C LYS A 188 1.09 -6.64 6.12
N LEU A 189 2.03 -7.53 6.45
CA LEU A 189 3.25 -7.12 7.13
C LEU A 189 4.23 -6.54 6.10
N ALA A 190 4.92 -5.45 6.44
CA ALA A 190 5.92 -4.81 5.58
C ALA A 190 7.22 -4.54 6.34
N PHE A 191 8.31 -5.03 5.75
CA PHE A 191 9.67 -4.96 6.23
C PHE A 191 10.52 -4.09 5.29
N THR A 192 11.58 -3.47 5.82
CA THR A 192 12.55 -2.66 5.05
C THR A 192 13.96 -3.26 5.10
N THR A 193 14.76 -3.02 4.06
CA THR A 193 16.21 -3.29 4.07
C THR A 193 17.02 -2.24 4.83
N ALA A 194 16.43 -1.08 5.16
CA ALA A 194 17.09 -0.03 5.92
C ALA A 194 17.12 -0.34 7.42
N GLY A 195 18.07 -1.19 7.83
CA GLY A 195 18.39 -1.42 9.23
C GLY A 195 18.88 -0.18 9.98
N PRO A 196 19.11 -0.27 11.30
CA PRO A 196 19.34 0.87 12.20
C PRO A 196 20.54 1.77 11.87
N GLN A 197 21.50 1.28 11.07
CA GLN A 197 22.65 2.05 10.58
C GLN A 197 22.30 2.92 9.35
N ALA A 198 21.29 2.53 8.57
CA ALA A 198 20.77 3.29 7.44
C ALA A 198 19.57 4.18 7.85
N TRP A 199 18.81 3.78 8.86
CA TRP A 199 17.65 4.54 9.35
C TRP A 199 17.52 4.46 10.88
N PRO A 200 17.81 5.55 11.63
CA PRO A 200 17.71 5.58 13.08
C PRO A 200 16.30 5.35 13.66
N ALA A 201 15.26 5.33 12.82
CA ALA A 201 13.91 4.92 13.19
C ALA A 201 13.85 3.40 13.51
N MET A 202 14.58 2.57 12.76
CA MET A 202 14.53 1.09 12.86
C MET A 202 15.42 0.51 13.98
N ARG A 203 15.84 1.33 14.96
CA ARG A 203 16.58 0.83 16.14
C ARG A 203 15.67 0.03 17.05
N GLY A 204 15.95 -1.27 17.19
CA GLY A 204 15.17 -2.19 18.02
C GLY A 204 13.99 -2.83 17.29
N ALA A 205 13.80 -2.55 15.98
CA ALA A 205 12.79 -3.22 15.17
C ALA A 205 13.08 -4.74 15.12
N LEU A 206 12.01 -5.55 15.14
CA LEU A 206 12.12 -6.98 14.86
C LEU A 206 12.79 -7.16 13.50
N SER A 207 13.75 -8.07 13.42
CA SER A 207 14.39 -8.44 12.17
C SER A 207 14.27 -9.93 11.89
N TRP A 208 14.01 -10.26 10.63
CA TRP A 208 13.95 -11.63 10.12
C TRP A 208 14.98 -11.82 8.99
N PRO A 209 15.63 -13.00 8.91
CA PRO A 209 16.47 -13.35 7.77
C PRO A 209 15.58 -13.77 6.59
N ILE A 210 15.73 -13.12 5.44
CA ILE A 210 15.00 -13.44 4.20
C ILE A 210 15.97 -13.63 3.04
N MET A 211 15.54 -14.32 1.98
CA MET A 211 16.32 -14.44 0.74
C MET A 211 16.07 -13.23 -0.17
N MET A 212 16.89 -12.18 -0.03
CA MET A 212 16.73 -10.91 -0.73
C MET A 212 17.19 -10.96 -2.19
N ALA A 213 16.25 -10.84 -3.13
CA ALA A 213 16.55 -10.56 -4.55
C ALA A 213 17.00 -9.11 -4.78
N ALA A 214 16.37 -8.16 -4.09
CA ALA A 214 16.62 -6.71 -4.19
C ALA A 214 16.95 -6.09 -2.81
N ASN A 215 17.90 -5.16 -2.77
CA ASN A 215 18.28 -4.39 -1.59
C ASN A 215 18.93 -3.07 -2.01
N ALA A 216 18.11 -2.02 -2.15
CA ALA A 216 18.57 -0.68 -2.51
C ALA A 216 19.48 -0.01 -1.44
N THR A 217 19.50 -0.53 -0.21
CA THR A 217 20.36 -0.04 0.88
C THR A 217 21.81 -0.50 0.72
N THR A 218 22.04 -1.64 0.05
CA THR A 218 23.37 -2.11 -0.39
C THR A 218 23.64 -1.87 -1.88
N GLY A 219 22.60 -1.61 -2.68
CA GLY A 219 22.70 -1.52 -4.14
C GLY A 219 22.66 -2.89 -4.84
N HIS A 220 22.25 -3.95 -4.13
CA HIS A 220 22.19 -5.31 -4.66
C HIS A 220 20.84 -5.57 -5.34
N PHE A 221 20.86 -5.88 -6.64
CA PHE A 221 19.69 -6.35 -7.38
C PHE A 221 20.13 -7.54 -8.25
N GLY A 222 19.66 -8.76 -7.95
CA GLY A 222 20.15 -9.95 -8.61
C GLY A 222 19.78 -11.26 -7.90
N ARG A 223 20.73 -12.21 -7.87
CA ARG A 223 20.52 -13.54 -7.27
C ARG A 223 20.19 -13.41 -5.77
N PRO A 224 19.13 -14.06 -5.25
CA PRO A 224 18.78 -13.95 -3.84
C PRO A 224 19.92 -14.29 -2.88
N THR A 225 20.09 -13.45 -1.85
CA THR A 225 21.09 -13.61 -0.78
C THR A 225 20.45 -13.50 0.60
N LEU A 226 20.93 -14.28 1.57
CA LEU A 226 20.39 -14.28 2.93
C LEU A 226 20.77 -12.99 3.66
N ALA A 227 19.78 -12.18 4.05
CA ALA A 227 20.01 -10.89 4.70
C ALA A 227 18.86 -10.48 5.66
N PRO A 228 19.14 -9.64 6.67
CA PRO A 228 18.13 -9.18 7.63
C PRO A 228 17.24 -8.07 7.05
N ALA A 229 15.93 -8.30 7.04
CA ALA A 229 14.90 -7.27 6.85
C ALA A 229 14.31 -6.85 8.21
N TYR A 230 13.77 -5.64 8.31
CA TYR A 230 13.30 -5.04 9.58
C TYR A 230 11.82 -4.67 9.52
N LEU A 231 10.99 -5.14 10.45
CA LEU A 231 9.55 -4.85 10.49
C LEU A 231 9.34 -3.35 10.73
N MET A 232 8.68 -2.67 9.79
CA MET A 232 8.41 -1.22 9.90
C MET A 232 6.92 -0.88 9.91
N GLN A 233 6.07 -1.76 9.38
CA GLN A 233 4.65 -1.49 9.16
C GLN A 233 3.83 -2.79 9.13
N ALA A 234 2.56 -2.70 9.56
CA ALA A 234 1.56 -3.75 9.38
C ALA A 234 0.21 -3.11 9.03
N ASP A 235 -0.29 -3.33 7.83
CA ASP A 235 -1.63 -2.87 7.42
C ASP A 235 -2.68 -3.91 7.75
N ILE A 236 -3.85 -3.44 8.14
CA ILE A 236 -5.04 -4.24 8.42
C ILE A 236 -6.20 -3.65 7.62
N VAL A 237 -6.76 -4.43 6.71
CA VAL A 237 -7.90 -4.03 5.88
C VAL A 237 -9.08 -4.92 6.23
N VAL A 238 -10.21 -4.31 6.61
CA VAL A 238 -11.39 -5.03 7.09
C VAL A 238 -12.65 -4.66 6.31
N LYS A 239 -13.39 -5.69 5.89
CA LYS A 239 -14.72 -5.55 5.29
C LYS A 239 -15.72 -5.28 6.41
N ASP A 240 -16.24 -4.05 6.50
CA ASP A 240 -17.16 -3.62 7.54
C ASP A 240 -18.23 -2.68 6.98
N SER A 241 -19.36 -3.25 6.54
CA SER A 241 -20.48 -2.49 5.93
C SER A 241 -21.34 -1.72 6.93
N GLN A 242 -21.17 -1.95 8.24
CA GLN A 242 -21.91 -1.23 9.28
C GLN A 242 -21.14 0.00 9.75
N SER A 243 -19.84 -0.15 10.01
CA SER A 243 -19.00 0.97 10.46
C SER A 243 -18.72 1.95 9.31
N ALA A 244 -18.46 1.45 8.10
CA ALA A 244 -18.13 2.27 6.94
C ALA A 244 -19.19 2.15 5.81
N PRO A 245 -20.44 2.63 6.01
CA PRO A 245 -21.56 2.30 5.11
C PRO A 245 -21.44 2.80 3.66
N GLN A 246 -20.55 3.76 3.37
CA GLN A 246 -20.33 4.26 2.00
C GLN A 246 -19.43 3.34 1.15
N THR A 247 -18.40 2.75 1.76
CA THR A 247 -17.37 1.95 1.08
C THR A 247 -17.47 0.47 1.42
N GLY A 248 -17.99 0.16 2.60
CA GLY A 248 -17.99 -1.15 3.23
C GLY A 248 -16.60 -1.63 3.66
N TRP A 249 -15.61 -0.73 3.76
CA TRP A 249 -14.21 -1.07 4.07
C TRP A 249 -13.60 -0.06 5.05
N VAL A 250 -12.79 -0.55 5.99
CA VAL A 250 -11.87 0.27 6.79
C VAL A 250 -10.45 -0.21 6.53
N PHE A 251 -9.57 0.73 6.17
CA PHE A 251 -8.14 0.55 6.07
C PHE A 251 -7.50 1.08 7.36
N THR A 252 -6.52 0.37 7.89
CA THR A 252 -5.80 0.72 9.11
C THR A 252 -4.33 0.40 8.91
N THR A 253 -3.44 1.29 9.35
CA THR A 253 -2.00 1.08 9.30
C THR A 253 -1.42 1.15 10.70
N LEU A 254 -0.66 0.13 11.08
CA LEU A 254 0.23 0.14 12.25
C LEU A 254 1.67 0.33 11.78
N VAL A 255 2.49 1.02 12.58
CA VAL A 255 3.91 1.31 12.30
C VAL A 255 4.76 1.03 13.53
N TYR A 256 6.01 0.64 13.30
CA TYR A 256 6.95 0.37 14.38
C TYR A 256 7.40 1.67 15.06
N ASP A 257 7.11 1.82 16.36
CA ASP A 257 7.67 2.89 17.18
C ASP A 257 8.71 2.33 18.17
N ARG A 258 9.97 2.72 17.97
CA ARG A 258 11.09 2.41 18.86
C ARG A 258 11.02 3.07 20.24
N ASP A 259 10.32 4.21 20.34
CA ASP A 259 10.28 5.02 21.56
C ASP A 259 9.13 4.55 22.49
N THR A 260 8.14 3.84 21.93
CA THR A 260 7.20 2.97 22.65
C THR A 260 7.92 1.77 23.27
N ARG A 261 7.70 1.54 24.57
CA ARG A 261 8.26 0.39 25.30
C ARG A 261 7.51 -0.90 24.93
N PRO A 262 8.21 -2.03 24.66
CA PRO A 262 7.54 -3.31 24.50
C PRO A 262 6.92 -3.76 25.84
N GLY A 263 5.70 -4.29 25.77
CA GLY A 263 5.00 -4.90 26.89
C GLY A 263 5.06 -6.43 26.83
N SER A 264 4.04 -7.09 27.39
CA SER A 264 3.93 -8.56 27.38
C SER A 264 3.68 -9.17 25.99
N ARG A 265 3.46 -8.34 24.96
CA ARG A 265 3.33 -8.76 23.55
C ARG A 265 4.56 -8.40 22.70
N GLY A 266 5.65 -7.97 23.34
CA GLY A 266 6.92 -7.67 22.68
C GLY A 266 6.78 -6.58 21.62
N VAL A 267 7.32 -6.83 20.43
CA VAL A 267 7.27 -5.88 19.30
C VAL A 267 5.83 -5.56 18.85
N TRP A 268 4.83 -6.41 19.11
CA TRP A 268 3.44 -6.09 18.76
C TRP A 268 2.88 -4.93 19.58
N ASP A 269 3.35 -4.70 20.81
CA ASP A 269 3.00 -3.49 21.56
C ASP A 269 3.56 -2.25 20.84
N GLN A 270 4.79 -2.34 20.32
CA GLN A 270 5.49 -1.29 19.57
C GLN A 270 4.93 -1.02 18.17
N MET A 271 4.07 -1.88 17.61
CA MET A 271 3.34 -1.62 16.36
C MET A 271 2.17 -0.66 16.62
N VAL A 272 2.46 0.63 16.83
CA VAL A 272 1.47 1.66 17.18
C VAL A 272 0.59 2.05 15.97
N PRO A 273 -0.64 2.53 16.18
CA PRO A 273 -1.46 3.06 15.09
C PRO A 273 -0.79 4.26 14.38
N LEU A 274 -0.73 4.23 13.06
CA LEU A 274 -0.57 5.42 12.23
C LEU A 274 -1.92 6.10 12.00
N GLY A 275 -2.97 5.31 11.77
CA GLY A 275 -4.32 5.83 11.57
C GLY A 275 -5.28 4.83 10.93
N ALA A 276 -6.48 5.32 10.58
CA ALA A 276 -7.51 4.59 9.86
C ALA A 276 -8.19 5.46 8.80
N GLN A 277 -8.61 4.86 7.69
CA GLN A 277 -9.32 5.51 6.58
C GLN A 277 -10.50 4.63 6.14
N TRP A 278 -11.69 5.21 6.02
CA TRP A 278 -12.93 4.51 5.66
C TRP A 278 -13.67 5.16 4.48
N GLY A 279 -13.18 6.30 4.00
CA GLY A 279 -13.65 6.99 2.81
C GLY A 279 -12.54 7.83 2.17
N ASN A 280 -12.87 8.61 1.15
CA ASN A 280 -11.90 9.38 0.34
C ASN A 280 -11.92 10.88 0.64
N ASP A 281 -12.77 11.32 1.57
CA ASP A 281 -13.04 12.73 1.86
C ASP A 281 -13.38 13.54 0.60
N PRO A 282 -14.40 13.13 -0.20
CA PRO A 282 -14.78 13.74 -1.48
C PRO A 282 -15.37 15.15 -1.37
N GLN A 283 -15.63 15.61 -0.15
CA GLN A 283 -16.01 16.99 0.21
C GLN A 283 -14.81 17.91 0.49
N VAL A 284 -13.60 17.35 0.69
CA VAL A 284 -12.41 18.11 1.11
C VAL A 284 -11.48 18.35 -0.08
N ASP A 285 -11.51 19.56 -0.64
CA ASP A 285 -10.55 20.03 -1.62
C ASP A 285 -9.21 20.40 -0.97
N SER A 286 -8.29 19.43 -0.96
CA SER A 286 -6.94 19.57 -0.43
C SER A 286 -5.96 20.30 -1.36
N ALA A 287 -6.37 20.66 -2.59
CA ALA A 287 -5.59 21.56 -3.44
C ALA A 287 -5.89 23.02 -3.11
N ALA A 288 -7.16 23.37 -2.90
CA ALA A 288 -7.58 24.69 -2.44
C ALA A 288 -7.30 24.93 -0.95
N ASN A 289 -7.42 23.89 -0.10
CA ASN A 289 -7.12 23.98 1.33
C ASN A 289 -6.46 22.68 1.84
N ALA A 290 -5.13 22.62 1.73
CA ALA A 290 -4.32 21.49 2.21
C ALA A 290 -4.40 21.24 3.74
N GLY A 291 -4.89 22.21 4.53
CA GLY A 291 -5.09 22.10 5.98
C GLY A 291 -6.53 21.80 6.40
N ALA A 292 -7.44 21.54 5.46
CA ALA A 292 -8.83 21.23 5.78
C ALA A 292 -8.95 19.88 6.52
N ALA A 293 -9.77 19.86 7.58
CA ALA A 293 -9.98 18.65 8.38
C ALA A 293 -10.63 17.53 7.55
N LEU A 294 -10.04 16.34 7.64
CA LEU A 294 -10.60 15.11 7.09
C LEU A 294 -11.70 14.59 8.03
N LEU A 295 -12.74 14.00 7.46
CA LEU A 295 -13.91 13.44 8.14
C LEU A 295 -13.97 11.91 8.00
N GLU A 296 -13.36 11.36 6.94
CA GLU A 296 -13.32 9.94 6.60
C GLU A 296 -11.93 9.29 6.79
N THR A 297 -11.01 10.07 7.36
CA THR A 297 -9.65 9.67 7.72
C THR A 297 -9.30 10.17 9.12
N TRP A 298 -8.76 9.30 9.97
CA TRP A 298 -8.10 9.64 11.22
C TRP A 298 -6.61 9.28 11.16
N VAL A 299 -5.75 10.21 11.56
CA VAL A 299 -4.30 9.99 11.77
C VAL A 299 -4.03 10.12 13.26
N ASN A 300 -3.23 9.21 13.81
CA ASN A 300 -2.80 9.24 15.20
C ASN A 300 -1.82 10.40 15.43
N PRO A 301 -2.14 11.40 16.29
CA PRO A 301 -1.22 12.50 16.60
C PRO A 301 0.04 12.06 17.36
N GLN A 302 0.10 10.82 17.85
CA GLN A 302 1.27 10.22 18.50
C GLN A 302 2.04 9.25 17.59
N ALA A 303 1.73 9.17 16.28
CA ALA A 303 2.47 8.31 15.36
C ALA A 303 3.94 8.77 15.20
N PRO A 304 4.89 7.83 15.06
CA PRO A 304 6.31 8.17 14.95
C PRO A 304 6.60 8.97 13.66
N LEU A 305 7.47 9.97 13.77
CA LEU A 305 7.69 11.00 12.74
C LEU A 305 7.90 10.45 11.32
N TYR A 306 8.64 9.35 11.16
CA TYR A 306 8.94 8.76 9.85
C TYR A 306 7.68 8.31 9.09
N ALA A 307 6.65 7.85 9.81
CA ALA A 307 5.37 7.46 9.24
C ALA A 307 4.49 8.67 8.86
N LEU A 308 4.67 9.80 9.54
CA LEU A 308 4.00 11.06 9.18
C LEU A 308 4.62 11.71 7.93
N GLU A 309 5.85 11.34 7.52
CA GLU A 309 6.48 11.87 6.31
C GLU A 309 5.87 11.35 5.00
N THR A 310 5.11 10.25 5.07
CA THR A 310 4.54 9.50 3.92
C THR A 310 3.01 9.50 3.85
N LEU A 311 2.34 10.31 4.69
CA LEU A 311 0.90 10.54 4.56
C LEU A 311 0.55 11.05 3.15
N GLY A 312 -0.53 10.51 2.61
CA GLY A 312 -0.94 10.69 1.24
C GLY A 312 -1.53 12.07 0.93
N TRP A 313 -2.19 12.16 -0.23
CA TRP A 313 -2.80 13.39 -0.73
C TRP A 313 -3.72 14.06 0.30
N GLY A 314 -3.40 15.30 0.68
CA GLY A 314 -4.12 16.05 1.69
C GLY A 314 -4.04 15.47 3.11
N GLY A 315 -2.98 14.73 3.45
CA GLY A 315 -2.82 14.11 4.77
C GLY A 315 -3.63 12.83 4.99
N ARG A 316 -4.20 12.26 3.93
CA ARG A 316 -4.93 10.97 4.00
C ARG A 316 -3.98 9.83 4.39
N LEU A 317 -4.50 8.76 4.97
CA LEU A 317 -3.68 7.65 5.47
C LEU A 317 -2.83 7.05 4.35
N SER A 318 -1.54 6.84 4.61
CA SER A 318 -0.64 6.00 3.82
C SER A 318 0.55 5.63 4.70
N GLY A 319 0.96 4.38 4.69
CA GLY A 319 2.16 3.97 5.41
C GLY A 319 3.46 4.20 4.62
N PRO A 320 4.62 4.15 5.29
CA PRO A 320 5.95 4.16 4.66
C PRO A 320 6.16 3.17 3.51
N ASN A 321 5.44 2.04 3.50
CA ASN A 321 5.50 1.04 2.43
C ASN A 321 4.72 1.44 1.17
N ASP A 322 3.72 2.31 1.26
CA ASP A 322 2.63 2.32 0.26
C ASP A 322 2.77 3.39 -0.83
N HIS A 323 3.92 4.08 -0.85
CA HIS A 323 4.20 5.16 -1.79
C HIS A 323 3.04 6.18 -1.90
N GLY A 324 2.53 6.63 -0.74
CA GLY A 324 1.57 7.74 -0.64
C GLY A 324 2.13 9.10 -1.07
N VAL A 325 3.46 9.23 -1.03
CA VAL A 325 4.24 10.43 -1.37
C VAL A 325 5.34 10.04 -2.35
N ASN A 326 5.42 10.73 -3.50
CA ASN A 326 6.38 10.46 -4.57
C ASN A 326 6.90 11.76 -5.20
N ASP A 327 7.98 11.65 -5.98
CA ASP A 327 8.35 12.67 -6.95
C ASP A 327 7.53 12.46 -8.25
N ILE A 328 6.58 13.35 -8.54
CA ILE A 328 5.62 13.17 -9.64
C ILE A 328 5.76 14.24 -10.72
N SER A 329 5.56 13.86 -11.98
CA SER A 329 5.50 14.82 -13.10
C SER A 329 4.04 15.23 -13.37
N VAL A 330 3.62 16.37 -12.81
CA VAL A 330 2.29 16.96 -13.03
C VAL A 330 2.24 17.67 -14.39
N ALA A 331 1.13 17.51 -15.11
CA ALA A 331 0.85 18.27 -16.32
C ALA A 331 -0.27 19.30 -16.06
N ALA A 332 -0.01 20.57 -16.39
CA ALA A 332 -0.97 21.67 -16.30
C ALA A 332 -0.71 22.66 -17.44
N GLU A 333 -1.76 23.16 -18.08
CA GLU A 333 -1.68 24.18 -19.15
C GLU A 333 -0.69 23.82 -20.29
N GLY A 334 -0.58 22.53 -20.62
CA GLY A 334 0.35 22.00 -21.62
C GLY A 334 1.81 21.87 -21.15
N LYS A 335 2.18 22.42 -19.98
CA LYS A 335 3.50 22.29 -19.36
C LYS A 335 3.55 21.07 -18.44
N ARG A 336 4.70 20.39 -18.40
CA ARG A 336 5.02 19.39 -17.37
C ARG A 336 5.97 19.99 -16.33
N THR A 337 5.69 19.75 -15.06
CA THR A 337 6.50 20.18 -13.91
C THR A 337 6.79 18.97 -13.02
N LEU A 338 8.02 18.84 -12.51
CA LEU A 338 8.38 17.81 -11.54
C LEU A 338 8.12 18.34 -10.13
N THR A 339 7.05 17.85 -9.50
CA THR A 339 6.70 18.15 -8.11
C THR A 339 7.36 17.11 -7.20
N ARG A 340 8.37 17.53 -6.43
CA ARG A 340 9.09 16.67 -5.49
C ARG A 340 8.26 16.42 -4.22
N ARG A 341 8.34 15.21 -3.66
CA ARG A 341 7.64 14.76 -2.43
C ARG A 341 6.15 15.15 -2.39
N ALA A 342 5.44 14.99 -3.50
CA ALA A 342 4.00 15.21 -3.56
C ALA A 342 3.25 14.00 -3.02
N GLY A 343 2.34 14.21 -2.06
CA GLY A 343 1.31 13.22 -1.76
C GLY A 343 0.44 13.00 -3.01
N ASN A 344 0.31 11.75 -3.47
CA ASN A 344 -0.37 11.43 -4.74
C ASN A 344 -1.47 10.37 -4.61
N SER A 345 -1.38 9.49 -3.61
CA SER A 345 -2.38 8.46 -3.30
C SER A 345 -2.74 8.47 -1.80
N SER A 346 -3.31 7.38 -1.29
CA SER A 346 -3.63 7.07 0.11
C SER A 346 -3.99 5.58 0.19
N CYS A 347 -4.14 4.96 1.36
CA CYS A 347 -4.49 3.53 1.48
C CYS A 347 -5.74 3.16 0.67
N LEU A 348 -6.83 3.93 0.78
CA LEU A 348 -8.04 3.69 0.01
C LEU A 348 -7.92 4.05 -1.48
N SER A 349 -7.00 4.95 -1.87
CA SER A 349 -6.86 5.43 -3.25
C SER A 349 -5.69 4.86 -4.05
N CYS A 350 -4.78 4.10 -3.42
CA CYS A 350 -4.02 3.06 -4.12
C CYS A 350 -4.96 1.96 -4.67
N HIS A 351 -6.18 1.87 -4.14
CA HIS A 351 -7.29 1.07 -4.65
C HIS A 351 -8.41 1.93 -5.29
N GLY A 352 -8.10 3.14 -5.78
CA GLY A 352 -9.08 4.07 -6.35
C GLY A 352 -8.46 5.37 -6.86
N ALA A 353 -9.02 6.51 -6.45
CA ALA A 353 -8.41 7.83 -6.62
C ALA A 353 -8.77 8.75 -5.44
N SER A 354 -7.80 9.54 -4.97
CA SER A 354 -7.96 10.40 -3.80
C SER A 354 -9.02 11.46 -4.07
N GLN A 355 -9.94 11.70 -3.13
CA GLN A 355 -11.13 12.56 -3.29
C GLN A 355 -12.10 12.15 -4.41
N TRP A 356 -11.99 10.95 -5.00
CA TRP A 356 -12.85 10.59 -6.12
C TRP A 356 -14.33 10.60 -5.74
N ASN A 357 -15.04 11.60 -6.27
CA ASN A 357 -16.46 11.79 -6.08
C ASN A 357 -17.17 11.41 -7.38
N ALA A 358 -17.85 10.27 -7.40
CA ALA A 358 -18.55 9.80 -8.61
C ALA A 358 -19.64 10.78 -9.12
N ALA A 359 -20.16 11.65 -8.24
CA ALA A 359 -21.10 12.72 -8.62
C ALA A 359 -20.39 14.04 -9.01
N HIS A 360 -19.12 14.23 -8.65
CA HIS A 360 -18.32 15.43 -8.95
C HIS A 360 -16.90 15.06 -9.43
N PRO A 361 -16.77 14.34 -10.55
CA PRO A 361 -15.50 13.71 -10.95
C PRO A 361 -14.35 14.71 -11.19
N GLY A 362 -14.67 15.93 -11.62
CA GLY A 362 -13.68 17.00 -11.84
C GLY A 362 -13.02 17.60 -10.58
N LYS A 363 -13.23 17.02 -9.38
CA LYS A 363 -12.62 17.47 -8.11
C LYS A 363 -11.40 16.66 -7.64
N GLY A 364 -11.07 15.55 -8.30
CA GLY A 364 -9.91 14.72 -7.94
C GLY A 364 -8.61 15.10 -8.67
N MET A 365 -7.50 14.50 -8.26
CA MET A 365 -6.26 14.51 -9.06
C MET A 365 -6.26 13.46 -10.18
N ALA A 366 -5.56 13.77 -11.27
CA ALA A 366 -5.37 12.85 -12.39
C ALA A 366 -4.43 11.68 -12.02
N SER A 367 -4.99 10.63 -11.45
CA SER A 367 -4.31 9.35 -11.23
C SER A 367 -4.28 8.53 -12.52
N PHE A 368 -3.22 7.77 -12.74
CA PHE A 368 -3.12 6.81 -13.86
C PHE A 368 -4.01 5.57 -13.66
N MET A 369 -4.45 5.30 -12.42
CA MET A 369 -5.26 4.12 -12.09
C MET A 369 -6.77 4.33 -12.29
N MET A 370 -7.25 5.57 -12.30
CA MET A 370 -8.65 5.92 -12.55
C MET A 370 -8.72 7.26 -13.31
N PRO A 371 -9.29 7.30 -14.55
CA PRO A 371 -9.41 8.56 -15.28
C PRO A 371 -10.40 9.50 -14.59
N LEU A 372 -10.09 10.80 -14.54
CA LEU A 372 -10.96 11.84 -13.97
C LEU A 372 -12.29 12.07 -14.71
N VAL A 373 -12.55 11.30 -15.76
CA VAL A 373 -13.76 11.42 -16.58
C VAL A 373 -14.72 10.32 -16.14
N GLY A 374 -15.82 10.70 -15.48
CA GLY A 374 -16.94 9.78 -15.26
C GLY A 374 -17.46 9.23 -16.59
N PRO A 375 -18.18 8.09 -16.62
CA PRO A 375 -18.59 7.42 -17.84
C PRO A 375 -19.36 8.37 -18.77
N GLY A 376 -18.68 8.84 -19.80
CA GLY A 376 -19.15 9.96 -20.61
C GLY A 376 -20.42 9.60 -21.35
N ARG A 377 -21.45 10.45 -21.27
CA ARG A 377 -22.50 10.46 -22.29
C ARG A 377 -21.82 10.81 -23.61
N GLY A 378 -21.60 9.80 -24.44
CA GLY A 378 -20.89 9.94 -25.71
C GLY A 378 -21.51 11.04 -26.58
N PRO A 379 -20.71 11.75 -27.39
CA PRO A 379 -21.20 12.86 -28.18
C PRO A 379 -22.29 12.38 -29.14
N ALA A 380 -23.46 13.03 -29.10
CA ALA A 380 -24.56 12.78 -30.01
C ALA A 380 -24.25 13.33 -31.41
N GLN A 381 -23.29 12.70 -32.12
CA GLN A 381 -23.04 13.00 -33.53
C GLN A 381 -24.15 12.38 -34.38
N GLY A 382 -24.82 13.23 -35.15
CA GLY A 382 -25.98 12.85 -35.93
C GLY A 382 -25.61 12.07 -37.21
N ARG A 383 -26.52 11.17 -37.58
CA ARG A 383 -26.94 10.81 -38.95
C ARG A 383 -25.95 11.09 -40.12
N ARG A 384 -25.64 10.00 -40.85
CA ARG A 384 -25.11 9.91 -42.23
C ARG A 384 -23.59 10.08 -42.43
N ALA A 385 -22.88 8.98 -42.17
CA ALA A 385 -21.80 8.51 -43.03
C ALA A 385 -22.02 7.02 -43.34
N LEU A 386 -22.70 6.72 -44.45
CA LEU A 386 -22.94 5.34 -44.92
C LEU A 386 -22.01 5.04 -46.10
N SER A 387 -21.02 4.15 -45.91
CA SER A 387 -20.43 3.35 -47.00
C SER A 387 -19.43 2.30 -46.50
N ARG A 388 -19.79 1.02 -46.71
CA ARG A 388 -18.90 -0.14 -46.97
C ARG A 388 -17.91 -0.51 -45.83
N PHE A 389 -17.80 -1.76 -45.36
CA PHE A 389 -18.34 -3.04 -45.80
C PHE A 389 -19.00 -3.81 -44.64
N ALA A 390 -20.01 -4.62 -44.95
CA ALA A 390 -20.48 -5.71 -44.09
C ALA A 390 -21.05 -6.84 -44.96
N CYS A 391 -20.91 -8.07 -44.46
CA CYS A 391 -21.43 -9.34 -45.00
C CYS A 391 -20.95 -9.78 -46.40
N ALA A 392 -20.40 -10.99 -46.44
CA ALA A 392 -20.55 -11.84 -47.62
C ALA A 392 -22.03 -12.22 -47.80
N ARG A 393 -22.47 -12.27 -49.06
CA ARG A 393 -23.69 -12.91 -49.61
C ARG A 393 -24.77 -13.37 -48.63
N LEU A 394 -25.99 -12.81 -48.77
CA LEU A 394 -27.18 -13.53 -49.24
C LEU A 394 -28.36 -12.57 -49.52
N GLY A 395 -29.12 -12.81 -50.60
CA GLY A 395 -30.54 -12.43 -50.73
C GLY A 395 -30.98 -10.97 -51.00
N GLY A 396 -31.00 -10.56 -52.29
CA GLY A 396 -32.20 -10.02 -52.98
C GLY A 396 -32.87 -8.67 -52.63
N LEU A 397 -33.09 -7.84 -53.68
CA LEU A 397 -34.11 -6.78 -53.87
C LEU A 397 -34.11 -5.57 -52.87
N ALA A 398 -33.86 -4.32 -53.29
CA ALA A 398 -34.72 -3.38 -54.06
C ALA A 398 -35.84 -2.70 -53.22
N ALA A 399 -36.11 -1.39 -53.26
CA ALA A 399 -35.45 -0.22 -53.89
C ALA A 399 -35.99 1.14 -53.33
N LEU A 400 -35.56 2.27 -53.91
CA LEU A 400 -36.20 3.61 -53.97
C LEU A 400 -36.03 4.68 -52.82
N VAL A 401 -36.24 5.93 -53.27
CA VAL A 401 -35.84 7.30 -52.81
C VAL A 401 -36.70 8.29 -53.67
N PRO A 402 -37.17 9.52 -53.27
CA PRO A 402 -36.47 10.59 -52.50
C PRO A 402 -37.26 11.53 -51.53
N GLU A 403 -36.58 11.96 -50.46
CA GLU A 403 -36.31 13.38 -50.07
C GLU A 403 -37.49 14.44 -49.87
N PRO A 404 -37.32 15.79 -49.72
CA PRO A 404 -37.83 16.49 -48.51
C PRO A 404 -38.61 17.84 -48.70
N ALA A 405 -39.07 18.41 -47.56
CA ALA A 405 -39.72 19.74 -47.44
C ALA A 405 -39.02 20.66 -46.40
N ARG A 406 -39.54 21.89 -46.14
CA ARG A 406 -38.82 23.03 -45.50
C ARG A 406 -39.72 23.93 -44.59
N HIS A 407 -39.14 25.05 -44.09
CA HIS A 407 -39.74 26.20 -43.35
C HIS A 407 -39.90 26.00 -41.82
N ARG A 408 -39.71 26.98 -40.89
CA ARG A 408 -39.93 28.47 -40.77
C ARG A 408 -41.42 28.86 -40.58
N ALA A 409 -41.82 29.80 -39.69
CA ALA A 409 -41.13 30.55 -38.61
C ALA A 409 -42.17 31.26 -37.66
N ASP A 410 -41.69 32.13 -36.76
CA ASP A 410 -42.36 33.29 -36.12
C ASP A 410 -43.23 33.14 -34.82
N GLY A 411 -43.39 34.26 -34.08
CA GLY A 411 -44.16 34.48 -32.82
C GLY A 411 -45.00 35.78 -32.92
N PRO A 412 -45.06 36.74 -31.95
CA PRO A 412 -44.72 36.78 -30.50
C PRO A 412 -45.80 37.57 -29.64
N ARG A 413 -45.41 38.28 -28.53
CA ARG A 413 -46.15 39.27 -27.65
C ARG A 413 -46.89 38.72 -26.39
N GLN A 414 -47.12 39.44 -25.26
CA GLN A 414 -46.53 40.66 -24.62
C GLN A 414 -46.83 40.76 -23.08
N HIS A 415 -46.28 41.79 -22.40
CA HIS A 415 -46.34 42.20 -20.95
C HIS A 415 -47.69 42.87 -20.51
N PRO A 416 -47.89 43.56 -19.31
CA PRO A 416 -46.99 43.93 -18.18
C PRO A 416 -47.55 43.89 -16.71
N GLY A 417 -46.72 44.30 -15.72
CA GLY A 417 -47.09 44.67 -14.32
C GLY A 417 -45.97 45.48 -13.61
N ARG A 418 -46.27 46.30 -12.57
CA ARG A 418 -45.34 47.26 -11.91
C ARG A 418 -45.49 47.33 -10.37
N LEU A 419 -44.41 47.64 -9.62
CA LEU A 419 -44.22 48.86 -8.77
C LEU A 419 -42.91 48.84 -7.91
N ARG A 420 -42.62 49.93 -7.15
CA ARG A 420 -41.44 50.24 -6.27
C ARG A 420 -41.95 51.10 -5.04
N PRO A 421 -41.17 51.81 -4.17
CA PRO A 421 -39.69 51.94 -3.93
C PRO A 421 -39.19 52.05 -2.43
N GLY A 422 -37.86 52.21 -2.23
CA GLY A 422 -37.20 52.87 -1.05
C GLY A 422 -36.61 51.97 0.06
N ALA A 423 -35.59 52.36 0.86
CA ALA A 423 -34.60 53.46 0.75
C ALA A 423 -33.37 53.29 1.70
N ASP A 424 -32.22 53.85 1.28
CA ASP A 424 -31.06 54.41 2.05
C ASP A 424 -30.09 53.60 2.97
N LEU A 425 -28.95 54.27 3.25
CA LEU A 425 -27.69 53.84 3.89
C LEU A 425 -27.31 54.77 5.07
N PRO A 426 -26.25 54.48 5.85
CA PRO A 426 -25.12 55.43 5.86
C PRO A 426 -23.69 54.79 5.87
N ARG A 427 -22.65 55.64 5.87
CA ARG A 427 -21.20 55.30 5.75
C ARG A 427 -20.34 55.79 6.94
N ALA A 428 -19.28 55.05 7.27
CA ALA A 428 -17.97 55.51 7.77
C ALA A 428 -16.90 54.42 7.46
N ALA A 429 -15.59 54.63 7.20
CA ALA A 429 -14.64 55.76 7.14
C ALA A 429 -13.70 55.98 8.36
N GLY A 430 -12.40 56.24 8.07
CA GLY A 430 -11.29 56.49 9.02
C GLY A 430 -10.34 55.28 9.19
N LEU A 431 -9.09 55.18 8.71
CA LEU A 431 -8.09 56.05 8.03
C LEU A 431 -6.94 56.61 8.90
N ALA A 432 -5.87 55.82 9.08
CA ALA A 432 -4.46 56.22 9.29
C ALA A 432 -3.59 55.02 8.82
N ARG A 433 -2.57 55.07 7.94
CA ARG A 433 -1.39 55.94 7.73
C ARG A 433 -0.29 55.82 8.80
N GLY A 434 0.80 55.16 8.40
CA GLY A 434 2.14 55.21 8.98
C GLY A 434 3.15 54.67 7.96
N GLN A 435 4.21 55.42 7.66
CA GLN A 435 5.34 54.99 6.84
C GLN A 435 6.59 54.99 7.72
N GLU A 436 7.55 54.09 7.45
CA GLU A 436 8.93 54.44 7.05
C GLU A 436 9.75 53.15 6.74
N ARG A 437 10.46 53.14 5.60
CA ARG A 437 11.94 53.18 5.44
C ARG A 437 12.69 51.98 6.03
N GLN A 438 13.23 51.12 5.17
CA GLN A 438 14.60 51.15 4.60
C GLN A 438 15.68 50.71 5.60
N GLY A 439 16.40 49.64 5.25
CA GLY A 439 17.51 49.09 6.04
C GLY A 439 18.07 47.83 5.41
N ALA A 440 18.86 47.98 4.35
CA ALA A 440 19.62 46.88 3.76
C ALA A 440 21.05 46.89 4.30
N CYS A 441 21.60 45.73 4.64
CA CYS A 441 23.04 45.51 4.72
C CYS A 441 23.38 44.03 4.47
N ALA A 442 24.63 43.76 4.10
CA ALA A 442 25.16 42.44 3.81
C ALA A 442 26.51 42.24 4.53
N ALA A 443 27.30 41.27 4.06
CA ALA A 443 28.71 41.00 4.40
C ALA A 443 29.03 40.05 5.58
N GLU A 444 29.40 38.82 5.20
CA GLU A 444 30.75 38.22 5.38
C GLU A 444 31.44 38.08 6.76
N ALA A 445 31.66 36.80 7.12
CA ALA A 445 32.97 36.14 7.34
C ALA A 445 33.99 36.59 8.44
N GLY A 446 34.25 35.65 9.35
CA GLY A 446 35.52 35.42 10.07
C GLY A 446 35.43 34.04 10.75
N ARG A 447 36.28 33.02 10.55
CA ARG A 447 37.77 32.84 10.59
C ARG A 447 38.37 32.86 12.00
N GLY A 448 38.96 31.71 12.38
CA GLY A 448 39.48 31.30 13.70
C GLY A 448 39.19 29.79 13.85
N ARG A 449 40.11 28.81 13.88
CA ARG A 449 41.53 28.73 14.28
C ARG A 449 41.76 29.05 15.77
N ASP A 450 42.46 28.25 16.58
CA ASP A 450 43.31 27.06 16.32
C ASP A 450 43.30 26.05 17.51
N GLY A 451 43.86 24.84 17.29
CA GLY A 451 44.29 23.90 18.35
C GLY A 451 43.23 22.88 18.84
N GLY A 452 43.62 21.73 19.43
CA GLY A 452 44.97 21.20 19.67
C GLY A 452 44.94 19.77 20.26
N ALA A 453 45.93 18.94 19.93
CA ALA A 453 45.90 17.47 20.02
C ALA A 453 45.87 16.81 21.42
N ALA A 454 45.31 15.59 21.45
CA ALA A 454 45.77 14.38 22.16
C ALA A 454 45.93 14.34 23.71
N GLY A 455 45.27 13.36 24.32
CA GLY A 455 46.01 12.19 24.82
C GLY A 455 45.72 11.64 26.22
N VAL A 456 46.32 10.45 26.45
CA VAL A 456 46.56 9.73 27.72
C VAL A 456 45.40 8.94 28.34
N MET A 457 45.66 7.64 28.51
CA MET A 457 44.89 6.68 29.33
C MET A 457 45.33 6.74 30.80
N LEU A 458 44.48 6.31 31.73
CA LEU A 458 44.99 5.57 32.90
C LEU A 458 44.00 4.49 33.38
N GLU A 459 44.55 3.36 33.81
CA GLU A 459 43.87 2.17 34.31
C GLU A 459 44.33 1.88 35.75
N MET A 460 43.40 1.58 36.67
CA MET A 460 43.54 0.64 37.81
C MET A 460 42.12 0.28 38.31
N ALA A 461 41.72 -0.96 38.67
CA ALA A 461 42.32 -2.05 39.45
C ALA A 461 42.34 -1.76 40.98
N LYS A 462 42.06 -2.68 41.92
CA LYS A 462 41.68 -4.12 41.92
C LYS A 462 41.22 -4.56 43.33
N LYS A 463 40.26 -5.51 43.45
CA LYS A 463 40.08 -6.60 44.47
C LYS A 463 38.62 -7.12 44.39
N ARG A 464 38.29 -8.37 44.01
CA ARG A 464 38.55 -9.73 44.58
C ARG A 464 37.88 -9.91 45.96
N ARG A 465 36.79 -10.70 46.12
CA ARG A 465 36.56 -12.18 46.00
C ARG A 465 36.76 -12.90 47.36
N PRO A 466 36.21 -14.12 47.63
CA PRO A 466 35.16 -14.90 46.92
C PRO A 466 34.14 -15.66 47.85
N ALA A 467 33.33 -16.54 47.24
CA ALA A 467 32.96 -17.90 47.72
C ALA A 467 31.47 -18.19 48.01
N GLY A 468 31.02 -19.38 47.55
CA GLY A 468 29.67 -19.93 47.65
C GLY A 468 29.45 -20.97 46.53
N ARG A 469 29.16 -22.23 46.86
CA ARG A 469 29.13 -23.35 45.88
C ARG A 469 27.98 -24.33 46.21
N LEU A 470 27.09 -24.54 45.23
CA LEU A 470 26.38 -25.81 44.95
C LEU A 470 25.41 -26.32 46.06
N PRO A 471 24.58 -27.38 45.82
CA PRO A 471 24.57 -28.30 44.69
C PRO A 471 23.25 -28.42 43.89
N LEU A 472 23.28 -29.37 42.95
CA LEU A 472 22.24 -29.72 41.99
C LEU A 472 21.01 -30.36 42.67
N CYS A 473 19.88 -30.32 41.97
CA CYS A 473 19.01 -31.50 41.90
C CYS A 473 18.49 -31.68 40.46
N ALA A 474 18.43 -32.93 40.00
CA ALA A 474 17.90 -33.28 38.68
C ALA A 474 17.08 -34.56 38.79
N LYS A 475 15.91 -34.61 38.15
CA LYS A 475 15.14 -35.84 37.95
C LYS A 475 14.50 -35.85 36.57
N ARG A 476 14.92 -36.80 35.73
CA ARG A 476 14.10 -37.34 34.66
C ARG A 476 13.09 -38.32 35.27
N ILE A 477 11.91 -38.41 34.67
CA ILE A 477 11.11 -39.63 34.59
C ILE A 477 10.76 -39.82 33.10
N SER A 478 10.51 -41.05 32.67
CA SER A 478 10.19 -41.42 31.28
C SER A 478 9.18 -42.56 31.26
N ALA A 479 8.59 -42.80 30.09
CA ALA A 479 7.47 -43.71 29.83
C ALA A 479 6.13 -43.25 30.45
N ILE A 480 4.97 -43.57 29.84
CA ILE A 480 4.76 -44.36 28.60
C ILE A 480 4.44 -43.43 27.44
#